data_AF-Q74LS2-F1
#
_entry.id   AF-Q74LS2-F1
#
_cell.length_a   1.000
_cell.length_b   1.000
_cell.length_c   1.000
_cell.angle_alpha   90.00
_cell.angle_beta   90.00
_cell.angle_gamma   90.00
#
_symmetry.space_group_name_H-M   'P 1'
#
loop_
_entity.id
_entity.type
_entity.pdbx_description
1 polymer ?
#
loop_
_entity_poly.entity_id
_entity_poly.type
_entity_poly.pdbx_seq_one_letter_code
_entity_poly.pdbx_strand_id
1 'polypeptide(L)'
;MKKNAKIWLSLVVLFVGIFFTLITYFSTAFASKPIAVITDSQIKDTLVDKTKDNYENKDEVRQQNLHLKILSGKYKGKTFLVTNTYSPSQAVSQKYRPHQRVIVSFIKGKPKLVEPKRDWVVVLSMFLTISVIVLITGKQASLLLISMILNSIIFYFVIKSDVKENGTRIFLIYSIAAILFTFVSLVIVQGFNQKMLVTLTATLLGVFVSFGIFLFSYESNS
;
A
#
# COMPACT_ATOMS: atom_id res chain seq x y z
N MET A 1 -5.22 25.40 19.39
CA MET A 1 -6.42 24.55 19.60
C MET A 1 -6.29 23.90 20.95
N LYS A 2 -7.31 23.98 21.81
CA LYS A 2 -7.28 23.38 23.15
C LYS A 2 -7.03 21.86 23.02
N LYS A 3 -6.29 21.26 23.97
CA LYS A 3 -5.93 19.82 23.95
C LYS A 3 -7.15 18.93 23.72
N ASN A 4 -8.23 19.18 24.44
CA ASN A 4 -9.47 18.42 24.34
C ASN A 4 -10.11 18.54 22.94
N ALA A 5 -10.01 19.70 22.29
CA ALA A 5 -10.54 19.89 20.94
C ALA A 5 -9.75 19.13 19.87
N LYS A 6 -8.42 18.95 20.04
CA LYS A 6 -7.61 18.12 19.13
C LYS A 6 -8.00 16.64 19.22
N ILE A 7 -8.21 16.15 20.44
CA ILE A 7 -8.60 14.76 20.70
C ILE A 7 -9.98 14.49 20.11
N TRP A 8 -10.96 15.37 20.38
CA TRP A 8 -12.30 15.24 19.79
C TRP A 8 -12.27 15.26 18.26
N LEU A 9 -11.52 16.16 17.65
CA LEU A 9 -11.38 16.22 16.19
C LEU A 9 -10.75 14.92 15.63
N SER A 10 -9.69 14.41 16.26
CA SER A 10 -9.04 13.15 15.88
C SER A 10 -9.98 11.95 15.97
N LEU A 11 -10.81 11.87 17.03
CA LEU A 11 -11.82 10.82 17.20
C LEU A 11 -12.92 10.90 16.13
N VAL A 12 -13.40 12.12 15.83
CA VAL A 12 -14.39 12.32 14.75
C VAL A 12 -13.83 11.88 13.40
N VAL A 13 -12.59 12.25 13.07
CA VAL A 13 -11.91 11.80 11.85
C VAL A 13 -11.80 10.28 11.79
N LEU A 14 -11.47 9.63 12.91
CA LEU A 14 -11.35 8.18 12.98
C LEU A 14 -12.70 7.48 12.81
N PHE A 15 -13.76 8.00 13.43
CA PHE A 15 -15.11 7.48 13.28
C PHE A 15 -15.62 7.60 11.84
N VAL A 16 -15.41 8.76 11.22
CA VAL A 16 -15.69 8.97 9.78
C VAL A 16 -14.88 7.99 8.93
N GLY A 17 -13.61 7.78 9.26
CA GLY A 17 -12.76 6.80 8.59
C GLY A 17 -13.31 5.37 8.65
N ILE A 18 -13.72 4.91 9.84
CA ILE A 18 -14.35 3.58 10.01
C ILE A 18 -15.61 3.47 9.15
N PHE A 19 -16.45 4.50 9.13
CA PHE A 19 -17.66 4.52 8.31
C PHE A 19 -17.33 4.39 6.82
N PHE A 20 -16.37 5.17 6.30
CA PHE A 20 -15.90 5.04 4.92
C PHE A 20 -15.25 3.68 4.62
N THR A 21 -14.47 3.14 5.56
CA THR A 21 -13.88 1.80 5.42
C THR A 21 -14.97 0.72 5.28
N LEU A 22 -16.03 0.79 6.09
CA LEU A 22 -17.17 -0.12 5.99
C LEU A 22 -17.87 0.02 4.63
N ILE A 23 -18.11 1.25 4.17
CA ILE A 23 -18.68 1.49 2.84
C ILE A 23 -17.79 0.88 1.76
N THR A 24 -16.48 1.13 1.77
CA THR A 24 -15.55 0.58 0.76
C THR A 24 -15.49 -0.93 0.82
N TYR A 25 -15.50 -1.52 2.02
CA TYR A 25 -15.51 -2.97 2.20
C TYR A 25 -16.76 -3.60 1.56
N PHE A 26 -17.95 -3.07 1.87
CA PHE A 26 -19.22 -3.60 1.38
C PHE A 26 -19.52 -3.24 -0.08
N SER A 27 -19.12 -2.05 -0.51
CA SER A 27 -19.42 -1.53 -1.84
C SER A 27 -18.79 -2.39 -2.92
N THR A 28 -19.59 -2.74 -3.91
CA THR A 28 -19.12 -3.39 -5.14
C THR A 28 -19.20 -2.45 -6.34
N ALA A 29 -19.60 -1.20 -6.13
CA ALA A 29 -19.93 -0.24 -7.19
C ALA A 29 -18.69 0.42 -7.79
N PHE A 30 -17.64 0.64 -6.98
CA PHE A 30 -16.41 1.34 -7.40
C PHE A 30 -15.35 0.41 -8.02
N ALA A 31 -15.64 -0.89 -8.13
CA ALA A 31 -14.68 -1.86 -8.65
C ALA A 31 -14.88 -2.08 -10.16
N SER A 32 -13.87 -1.73 -10.96
CA SER A 32 -13.85 -2.01 -12.40
C SER A 32 -13.82 -3.51 -12.73
N LYS A 33 -13.37 -4.33 -11.76
CA LYS A 33 -13.31 -5.78 -11.88
C LYS A 33 -14.39 -6.45 -11.00
N PRO A 34 -14.98 -7.58 -11.44
CA PRO A 34 -15.92 -8.34 -10.63
C PRO A 34 -15.35 -8.75 -9.27
N ILE A 35 -16.19 -8.69 -8.23
CA ILE A 35 -15.85 -9.10 -6.87
C ILE A 35 -16.60 -10.39 -6.55
N ALA A 36 -15.91 -11.33 -5.91
CA ALA A 36 -16.48 -12.55 -5.35
C ALA A 36 -16.17 -12.65 -3.85
N VAL A 37 -16.93 -13.49 -3.14
CA VAL A 37 -16.66 -13.87 -1.75
C VAL A 37 -16.45 -15.38 -1.68
N ILE A 38 -15.46 -15.79 -0.89
CA ILE A 38 -15.23 -17.20 -0.58
C ILE A 38 -16.30 -17.65 0.41
N THR A 39 -17.10 -18.65 0.04
CA THR A 39 -18.18 -19.17 0.89
C THR A 39 -17.75 -20.33 1.79
N ASP A 40 -16.53 -20.84 1.61
CA ASP A 40 -16.00 -21.92 2.44
C ASP A 40 -15.80 -21.47 3.88
N SER A 41 -16.26 -22.31 4.82
CA SER A 41 -15.98 -22.15 6.25
C SER A 41 -14.62 -22.72 6.64
N GLN A 42 -14.18 -23.76 5.95
CA GLN A 42 -12.87 -24.41 6.12
C GLN A 42 -12.26 -24.64 4.74
N ILE A 43 -11.05 -24.14 4.52
CA ILE A 43 -10.31 -24.33 3.28
C ILE A 43 -9.30 -25.45 3.52
N LYS A 44 -9.41 -26.54 2.75
CA LYS A 44 -8.44 -27.64 2.81
C LYS A 44 -7.22 -27.27 1.97
N ASP A 45 -6.06 -27.27 2.60
CA ASP A 45 -4.77 -27.10 1.93
C ASP A 45 -4.17 -28.48 1.63
N THR A 46 -3.95 -28.77 0.34
CA THR A 46 -3.28 -30.00 -0.10
C THR A 46 -1.87 -29.66 -0.55
N LEU A 47 -0.86 -30.40 -0.09
CA LEU A 47 0.49 -30.26 -0.59
C LEU A 47 0.58 -30.98 -1.95
N VAL A 48 0.98 -30.24 -2.99
CA VAL A 48 1.03 -30.74 -4.36
C VAL A 48 2.45 -31.04 -4.80
N ASP A 49 3.41 -30.24 -4.36
CA ASP A 49 4.82 -30.44 -4.73
C ASP A 49 5.76 -30.05 -3.58
N LYS A 50 6.88 -30.77 -3.50
CA LYS A 50 7.98 -30.57 -2.56
C LYS A 50 9.27 -30.70 -3.36
N THR A 51 9.74 -29.58 -3.89
CA THR A 51 10.97 -29.54 -4.65
C THR A 51 12.01 -28.80 -3.81
N LYS A 52 13.18 -29.40 -3.63
CA LYS A 52 14.35 -28.67 -3.11
C LYS A 52 15.00 -27.97 -4.30
N ASP A 53 15.22 -26.67 -4.22
CA ASP A 53 16.08 -25.99 -5.19
C ASP A 53 17.56 -26.39 -4.98
N ASN A 54 18.43 -25.97 -5.91
CA ASN A 54 19.88 -26.22 -5.84
C ASN A 54 20.57 -25.50 -4.66
N TYR A 55 19.85 -24.68 -3.88
CA TYR A 55 20.30 -23.93 -2.70
C TYR A 55 19.70 -24.49 -1.39
N GLU A 56 19.18 -25.71 -1.40
CA GLU A 56 18.48 -26.36 -0.28
C GLU A 56 17.22 -25.64 0.24
N ASN A 57 16.68 -24.66 -0.51
CA ASN A 57 15.40 -24.07 -0.16
C ASN A 57 14.29 -25.09 -0.40
N LYS A 58 13.45 -25.30 0.62
CA LYS A 58 12.26 -26.15 0.52
C LYS A 58 11.15 -25.34 -0.17
N ASP A 59 11.04 -25.46 -1.48
CA ASP A 59 9.89 -24.95 -2.20
C ASP A 59 8.74 -25.93 -2.08
N GLU A 60 7.82 -25.62 -1.16
CA GLU A 60 6.54 -26.31 -1.07
C GLU A 60 5.51 -25.58 -1.92
N VAL A 61 4.73 -26.33 -2.71
CA VAL A 61 3.58 -25.81 -3.43
C VAL A 61 2.31 -26.43 -2.84
N ARG A 62 1.37 -25.58 -2.45
CA ARG A 62 0.10 -25.96 -1.83
C ARG A 62 -1.07 -25.53 -2.70
N GLN A 63 -2.14 -26.32 -2.69
CA GLN A 63 -3.34 -26.09 -3.45
C GLN A 63 -4.55 -25.97 -2.53
N GLN A 64 -5.44 -25.03 -2.87
CA GLN A 64 -6.70 -24.75 -2.18
C GLN A 64 -7.85 -24.82 -3.18
N ASN A 65 -8.91 -25.56 -2.84
CA ASN A 65 -10.15 -25.51 -3.61
C ASN A 65 -11.12 -24.55 -2.92
N LEU A 66 -11.61 -23.58 -3.66
CA LEU A 66 -12.38 -22.43 -3.16
C LEU A 66 -13.72 -22.33 -3.88
N HIS A 67 -14.81 -22.27 -3.13
CA HIS A 67 -16.14 -21.93 -3.60
C HIS A 67 -16.34 -20.42 -3.56
N LEU A 68 -16.51 -19.83 -4.72
CA LEU A 68 -16.68 -18.39 -4.91
C LEU A 68 -18.13 -18.07 -5.24
N LYS A 69 -18.74 -17.16 -4.49
CA LYS A 69 -20.02 -16.53 -4.85
C LYS A 69 -19.77 -15.15 -5.44
N ILE A 70 -20.20 -14.93 -6.67
CA ILE A 70 -19.99 -13.65 -7.36
C ILE A 70 -20.93 -12.58 -6.80
N LEU A 71 -20.38 -11.47 -6.32
CA LEU A 71 -21.11 -10.36 -5.72
C LEU A 71 -21.43 -9.25 -6.73
N SER A 72 -20.64 -9.11 -7.80
CA SER A 72 -20.78 -8.04 -8.80
C SER A 72 -20.42 -8.49 -10.22
N GLY A 73 -20.94 -7.79 -11.23
CA GLY A 73 -20.71 -8.07 -12.65
C GLY A 73 -21.71 -9.05 -13.29
N LYS A 74 -21.40 -9.51 -14.50
CA LYS A 74 -22.30 -10.32 -15.37
C LYS A 74 -22.79 -11.62 -14.73
N TYR A 75 -21.99 -12.22 -13.85
CA TYR A 75 -22.28 -13.51 -13.20
C TYR A 75 -22.76 -13.37 -11.76
N LYS A 76 -23.24 -12.19 -11.35
CA LYS A 76 -23.72 -11.92 -9.99
C LYS A 76 -24.70 -12.99 -9.50
N GLY A 77 -24.50 -13.46 -8.27
CA GLY A 77 -25.31 -14.49 -7.62
C GLY A 77 -24.88 -15.92 -7.92
N LYS A 78 -24.10 -16.18 -8.97
CA LYS A 78 -23.62 -17.54 -9.30
C LYS A 78 -22.46 -17.96 -8.41
N THR A 79 -22.35 -19.27 -8.21
CA THR A 79 -21.27 -19.92 -7.47
C THR A 79 -20.35 -20.71 -8.41
N PHE A 80 -19.04 -20.65 -8.18
CA PHE A 80 -18.04 -21.37 -8.97
C PHE A 80 -17.01 -22.02 -8.05
N LEU A 81 -16.52 -23.19 -8.43
CA LEU A 81 -15.35 -23.81 -7.81
C LEU A 81 -14.09 -23.33 -8.54
N VAL A 82 -13.12 -22.81 -7.79
CA VAL A 82 -11.83 -22.37 -8.30
C VAL A 82 -10.72 -22.98 -7.48
N THR A 83 -9.69 -23.46 -8.16
CA THR A 83 -8.47 -23.96 -7.53
C THR A 83 -7.42 -22.86 -7.51
N ASN A 84 -6.88 -22.57 -6.33
CA ASN A 84 -5.74 -21.68 -6.12
C ASN A 84 -4.50 -22.50 -5.76
N THR A 85 -3.35 -22.10 -6.28
CA THR A 85 -2.06 -22.71 -5.95
C THR A 85 -1.13 -21.64 -5.40
N TYR A 86 -0.51 -21.90 -4.26
CA TYR A 86 0.35 -20.93 -3.57
C TYR A 86 1.57 -21.59 -2.92
N SER A 87 2.66 -20.83 -2.82
CA SER A 87 3.86 -21.18 -2.05
C SER A 87 3.78 -20.58 -0.64
N PRO A 88 4.33 -21.22 0.40
CA PRO A 88 4.36 -20.66 1.76
C PRO A 88 5.00 -19.27 1.85
N SER A 89 6.02 -19.00 1.01
CA SER A 89 6.68 -17.69 0.92
C SER A 89 5.74 -16.58 0.49
N GLN A 90 4.69 -16.91 -0.28
CA GLN A 90 3.72 -15.96 -0.84
C GLN A 90 4.35 -14.78 -1.58
N ALA A 91 5.59 -14.93 -2.07
CA ALA A 91 6.33 -13.86 -2.74
C ALA A 91 5.64 -13.45 -4.06
N VAL A 92 5.12 -14.44 -4.79
CA VAL A 92 4.44 -14.27 -6.09
C VAL A 92 3.01 -14.81 -6.10
N SER A 93 2.64 -15.59 -5.08
CA SER A 93 1.33 -16.23 -4.94
C SER A 93 0.72 -15.91 -3.59
N GLN A 94 -0.58 -16.10 -3.41
CA GLN A 94 -1.24 -15.70 -2.16
C GLN A 94 -2.15 -16.81 -1.64
N LYS A 95 -2.14 -16.99 -0.32
CA LYS A 95 -3.07 -17.87 0.39
C LYS A 95 -4.38 -17.14 0.65
N TYR A 96 -5.49 -17.78 0.33
CA TYR A 96 -6.83 -17.23 0.62
C TYR A 96 -7.41 -17.80 1.91
N ARG A 97 -8.32 -17.02 2.51
CA ARG A 97 -8.97 -17.30 3.81
C ARG A 97 -10.49 -17.44 3.67
N PRO A 98 -11.16 -18.16 4.59
CA PRO A 98 -12.61 -18.22 4.67
C PRO A 98 -13.26 -16.83 4.67
N HIS A 99 -14.40 -16.67 4.00
CA HIS A 99 -15.18 -15.42 3.94
C HIS A 99 -14.45 -14.20 3.35
N GLN A 100 -13.27 -14.38 2.77
CA GLN A 100 -12.51 -13.31 2.17
C GLN A 100 -13.14 -12.85 0.86
N ARG A 101 -13.18 -11.52 0.66
CA ARG A 101 -13.58 -10.91 -0.61
C ARG A 101 -12.38 -10.83 -1.54
N VAL A 102 -12.58 -11.22 -2.79
CA VAL A 102 -11.54 -11.35 -3.80
C VAL A 102 -11.99 -10.72 -5.10
N ILE A 103 -11.04 -10.16 -5.84
CA ILE A 103 -11.22 -9.65 -7.19
C ILE A 103 -11.01 -10.83 -8.15
N VAL A 104 -11.95 -11.02 -9.06
CA VAL A 104 -11.91 -12.09 -10.06
C VAL A 104 -11.97 -11.51 -11.47
N SER A 105 -11.30 -12.19 -12.38
CA SER A 105 -11.41 -11.95 -13.82
C SER A 105 -12.08 -13.16 -14.48
N PHE A 106 -12.77 -12.96 -15.59
CA PHE A 106 -13.38 -14.06 -16.35
C PHE A 106 -12.61 -14.29 -17.65
N ILE A 107 -12.07 -15.49 -17.81
CA ILE A 107 -11.41 -15.93 -19.05
C ILE A 107 -12.22 -17.08 -19.61
N LYS A 108 -12.77 -16.93 -20.82
CA LYS A 108 -13.62 -17.94 -21.49
C LYS A 108 -14.77 -18.45 -20.59
N GLY A 109 -15.39 -17.55 -19.81
CA GLY A 109 -16.51 -17.89 -18.92
C GLY A 109 -16.15 -18.56 -17.59
N LYS A 110 -14.86 -18.82 -17.31
CA LYS A 110 -14.38 -19.35 -16.03
C LYS A 110 -13.78 -18.24 -15.16
N PRO A 111 -14.10 -18.16 -13.86
CA PRO A 111 -13.49 -17.18 -12.97
C PRO A 111 -12.04 -17.56 -12.63
N LYS A 112 -11.14 -16.59 -12.74
CA LYS A 112 -9.74 -16.65 -12.31
C LYS A 112 -9.55 -15.68 -11.15
N LEU A 113 -8.93 -16.15 -10.07
CA LEU A 113 -8.54 -15.32 -8.94
C LEU A 113 -7.43 -14.35 -9.37
N VAL A 114 -7.61 -13.07 -9.06
CA VAL A 114 -6.62 -12.04 -9.36
C VAL A 114 -5.90 -11.66 -8.08
N GLU A 115 -6.64 -11.10 -7.13
CA GLU A 115 -6.09 -10.58 -5.89
C GLU A 115 -7.18 -10.44 -4.81
N PRO A 116 -6.83 -10.44 -3.53
CA PRO A 116 -7.75 -10.07 -2.47
C PRO A 116 -8.23 -8.63 -2.59
N LYS A 117 -9.48 -8.37 -2.18
CA LYS A 117 -9.99 -7.01 -2.08
C LYS A 117 -9.37 -6.31 -0.85
N ARG A 118 -8.43 -5.37 -1.08
CA ARG A 118 -7.65 -4.66 -0.04
C ARG A 118 -7.78 -3.14 -0.08
N ASP A 119 -8.62 -2.61 -0.97
CA ASP A 119 -8.94 -1.18 -1.07
C ASP A 119 -9.39 -0.57 0.28
N TRP A 120 -10.19 -1.30 1.06
CA TRP A 120 -10.63 -0.88 2.39
C TRP A 120 -9.48 -0.69 3.38
N VAL A 121 -8.39 -1.46 3.25
CA VAL A 121 -7.20 -1.35 4.12
C VAL A 121 -6.51 -0.03 3.87
N VAL A 122 -6.39 0.38 2.59
CA VAL A 122 -5.78 1.65 2.22
C VAL A 122 -6.58 2.82 2.79
N VAL A 123 -7.92 2.77 2.67
CA VAL A 123 -8.82 3.78 3.26
C VAL A 123 -8.65 3.85 4.78
N LEU A 124 -8.66 2.70 5.46
CA LEU A 124 -8.48 2.65 6.91
C LEU A 124 -7.14 3.24 7.34
N SER A 125 -6.04 2.81 6.71
CA SER A 125 -4.69 3.29 7.00
C SER A 125 -4.56 4.79 6.74
N MET A 126 -5.21 5.31 5.69
CA MET A 126 -5.22 6.74 5.38
C MET A 126 -5.90 7.55 6.49
N PHE A 127 -7.12 7.19 6.88
CA PHE A 127 -7.84 7.90 7.95
C PHE A 127 -7.17 7.74 9.32
N LEU A 128 -6.57 6.58 9.60
CA LEU A 128 -5.77 6.37 10.80
C LEU A 128 -4.57 7.34 10.84
N THR A 129 -3.85 7.45 9.73
CA THR A 129 -2.70 8.37 9.59
C THR A 129 -3.13 9.82 9.78
N ILE A 130 -4.24 10.24 9.14
CA ILE A 130 -4.78 11.59 9.30
C ILE A 130 -5.18 11.85 10.75
N SER A 131 -5.82 10.88 11.43
CA SER A 131 -6.21 11.01 12.82
C SER A 131 -5.01 11.21 13.74
N VAL A 132 -3.92 10.45 13.54
CA VAL A 132 -2.66 10.60 14.28
C VAL A 132 -2.02 11.98 14.02
N ILE A 133 -1.99 12.44 12.77
CA ILE A 133 -1.47 13.78 12.41
C ILE A 133 -2.26 14.87 13.13
N VAL A 134 -3.60 14.77 13.14
CA VAL A 134 -4.47 15.72 13.85
C VAL A 134 -4.24 15.70 15.36
N LEU A 135 -4.03 14.51 15.93
CA LEU A 135 -3.79 14.34 17.37
C LEU A 135 -2.48 15.03 17.79
N ILE A 136 -1.39 14.81 17.06
CA ILE A 136 -0.06 15.36 17.36
C ILE A 136 -0.06 16.87 17.08
N THR A 137 -0.42 17.27 15.86
CA THR A 137 -0.12 18.61 15.36
C THR A 137 -1.31 19.57 15.49
N GLY A 138 -2.54 19.07 15.58
CA GLY A 138 -3.74 19.89 15.72
C GLY A 138 -3.98 20.80 14.52
N LYS A 139 -3.86 22.14 14.70
CA LYS A 139 -4.20 23.09 13.63
C LYS A 139 -3.25 23.04 12.43
N GLN A 140 -1.99 22.65 12.62
CA GLN A 140 -1.05 22.55 11.48
C GLN A 140 -1.21 21.22 10.72
N ALA A 141 -2.15 20.36 11.11
CA ALA A 141 -2.45 19.12 10.40
C ALA A 141 -2.83 19.39 8.93
N SER A 142 -3.56 20.48 8.64
CA SER A 142 -3.92 20.83 7.27
C SER A 142 -2.69 21.13 6.40
N LEU A 143 -1.71 21.86 6.92
CA LEU A 143 -0.47 22.16 6.20
C LEU A 143 0.35 20.88 5.92
N LEU A 144 0.41 19.96 6.89
CA LEU A 144 1.03 18.65 6.72
C LEU A 144 0.33 17.82 5.63
N LEU A 145 -0.99 17.80 5.61
CA LEU A 145 -1.77 17.09 4.58
C LEU A 145 -1.58 17.71 3.19
N ILE A 146 -1.56 19.04 3.09
CA ILE A 146 -1.28 19.76 1.84
C ILE A 146 0.13 19.41 1.35
N SER A 147 1.13 19.42 2.24
CA SER A 147 2.49 19.00 1.91
C SER A 147 2.52 17.57 1.40
N MET A 148 1.85 16.62 2.06
CA MET A 148 1.78 15.22 1.60
C MET A 148 1.13 15.07 0.22
N ILE A 149 0.07 15.82 -0.08
CA ILE A 149 -0.59 15.79 -1.39
C ILE A 149 0.35 16.34 -2.47
N LEU A 150 0.96 17.50 -2.25
CA LEU A 150 1.90 18.10 -3.20
C LEU A 150 3.10 17.19 -3.45
N ASN A 151 3.64 16.59 -2.40
CA ASN A 151 4.68 15.60 -2.48
C ASN A 151 4.29 14.38 -3.32
N SER A 152 3.06 13.89 -3.15
CA SER A 152 2.54 12.76 -3.95
C SER A 152 2.42 13.13 -5.43
N ILE A 153 2.02 14.36 -5.73
CA ILE A 153 1.94 14.88 -7.10
C ILE A 153 3.34 14.96 -7.73
N ILE A 154 4.32 15.52 -7.02
CA ILE A 154 5.72 15.58 -7.48
C ILE A 154 6.24 14.17 -7.74
N PHE A 155 6.01 13.25 -6.80
CA PHE A 155 6.43 11.85 -6.92
C PHE A 155 5.80 11.15 -8.12
N TYR A 156 4.53 11.42 -8.42
CA TYR A 156 3.87 10.92 -9.62
C TYR A 156 4.56 11.40 -10.91
N PHE A 157 4.94 12.68 -10.98
CA PHE A 157 5.71 13.21 -12.13
C PHE A 157 7.11 12.59 -12.24
N VAL A 158 7.75 12.31 -11.11
CA VAL A 158 9.04 11.61 -11.05
C VAL A 158 8.91 10.22 -11.65
N ILE A 159 7.95 9.41 -11.21
CA ILE A 159 7.70 8.07 -11.78
C ILE A 159 7.41 8.16 -13.28
N LYS A 160 6.55 9.09 -13.69
CA LYS A 160 6.23 9.29 -15.11
C LYS A 160 7.47 9.62 -15.95
N SER A 161 8.40 10.39 -15.39
CA SER A 161 9.65 10.75 -16.06
C SER A 161 10.62 9.58 -16.11
N ASP A 162 10.73 8.83 -15.01
CA ASP A 162 11.57 7.62 -14.92
C ASP A 162 11.17 6.55 -15.94
N VAL A 163 9.86 6.28 -16.06
CA VAL A 163 9.31 5.35 -17.05
C VAL A 163 9.59 5.80 -18.49
N LYS A 164 9.62 7.12 -18.75
CA LYS A 164 9.92 7.66 -20.09
C LYS A 164 11.40 7.47 -20.47
N GLU A 165 12.31 7.51 -19.50
CA GLU A 165 13.76 7.42 -19.68
C GLU A 165 14.30 5.98 -19.56
N ASN A 166 13.42 4.96 -19.50
CA ASN A 166 13.74 3.55 -19.32
C ASN A 166 14.74 3.27 -18.17
N GLY A 167 14.71 4.07 -17.12
CA GLY A 167 15.57 3.89 -15.95
C GLY A 167 17.06 4.25 -16.15
N THR A 168 17.44 4.88 -17.26
CA THR A 168 18.86 5.20 -17.55
C THR A 168 19.48 6.19 -16.55
N ARG A 169 18.65 6.99 -15.86
CA ARG A 169 19.09 8.06 -14.94
C ARG A 169 18.35 8.02 -13.59
N ILE A 170 18.00 6.82 -13.10
CA ILE A 170 17.25 6.63 -11.84
C ILE A 170 17.89 7.44 -10.70
N PHE A 171 19.18 7.22 -10.42
CA PHE A 171 19.86 7.91 -9.32
C PHE A 171 19.77 9.43 -9.40
N LEU A 172 19.93 10.01 -10.58
CA LEU A 172 19.88 11.46 -10.77
C LEU A 172 18.46 12.01 -10.57
N ILE A 173 17.46 11.36 -11.19
CA ILE A 173 16.05 11.77 -11.10
C ILE A 173 15.57 11.73 -9.64
N TYR A 174 15.83 10.63 -8.93
CA TYR A 174 15.40 10.48 -7.55
C TYR A 174 16.20 11.36 -6.57
N SER A 175 17.48 11.64 -6.84
CA SER A 175 18.28 12.56 -6.00
C SER A 175 17.76 13.99 -6.09
N ILE A 176 17.50 14.50 -7.31
CA ILE A 176 16.92 15.83 -7.49
C ILE A 176 15.52 15.89 -6.87
N ALA A 177 14.71 14.85 -7.07
CA ALA A 177 13.39 14.76 -6.48
C ALA A 177 13.43 14.80 -4.95
N ALA A 178 14.37 14.11 -4.30
CA ALA A 178 14.51 14.10 -2.84
C ALA A 178 14.85 15.48 -2.27
N ILE A 179 15.74 16.23 -2.94
CA ILE A 179 16.08 17.60 -2.55
C ILE A 179 14.87 18.51 -2.70
N LEU A 180 14.20 18.46 -3.86
CA LEU A 180 12.99 19.26 -4.13
C LEU A 180 11.86 18.94 -3.15
N PHE A 181 11.60 17.66 -2.89
CA PHE A 181 10.60 17.18 -1.94
C PHE A 181 10.85 17.75 -0.55
N THR A 182 12.09 17.64 -0.07
CA THR A 182 12.47 18.08 1.27
C THR A 182 12.31 19.60 1.39
N PHE A 183 12.79 20.34 0.39
CA PHE A 183 12.66 21.80 0.35
C PHE A 183 11.20 22.25 0.35
N VAL A 184 10.38 21.74 -0.57
CA VAL A 184 8.96 22.11 -0.70
C VAL A 184 8.19 21.76 0.57
N SER A 185 8.43 20.58 1.14
CA SER A 185 7.78 20.15 2.39
C SER A 185 8.09 21.09 3.55
N LEU A 186 9.36 21.43 3.74
CA LEU A 186 9.77 22.28 4.85
C LEU A 186 9.26 23.72 4.68
N VAL A 187 9.26 24.26 3.45
CA VAL A 187 8.70 25.58 3.17
C VAL A 187 7.20 25.63 3.50
N ILE A 188 6.42 24.60 3.15
CA ILE A 188 4.98 24.56 3.43
C ILE A 188 4.71 24.40 4.93
N VAL A 189 5.45 23.53 5.61
CA VAL A 189 5.17 23.17 7.01
C VAL A 189 5.73 24.21 7.99
N GLN A 190 6.93 24.71 7.74
CA GLN A 190 7.65 25.62 8.65
C GLN A 190 7.70 27.08 8.19
N GLY A 191 7.35 27.35 6.92
CA GLY A 191 7.57 28.65 6.29
C GLY A 191 9.02 28.89 5.88
N PHE A 192 9.26 29.93 5.10
CA PHE A 192 10.62 30.34 4.74
C PHE A 192 11.27 31.13 5.88
N ASN A 193 12.06 30.45 6.72
CA ASN A 193 12.75 31.05 7.85
C ASN A 193 14.10 30.33 8.15
N GLN A 194 14.87 30.88 9.10
CA GLN A 194 16.15 30.30 9.51
C GLN A 194 16.00 28.87 10.08
N LYS A 195 14.89 28.58 10.77
CA LYS A 195 14.62 27.23 11.30
C LYS A 195 14.44 26.19 10.19
N MET A 196 13.80 26.59 9.09
CA MET A 196 13.64 25.77 7.89
C MET A 196 14.99 25.48 7.26
N LEU A 197 15.86 26.48 7.10
CA LEU A 197 17.20 26.28 6.53
C LEU A 197 18.05 25.33 7.38
N VAL A 198 18.03 25.50 8.71
CA VAL A 198 18.72 24.58 9.64
C VAL A 198 18.15 23.16 9.54
N THR A 199 16.83 23.02 9.42
CA THR A 199 16.21 21.70 9.26
C THR A 199 16.57 21.06 7.92
N LEU A 200 16.61 21.85 6.85
CA LEU A 200 16.97 21.40 5.50
C LEU A 200 18.42 20.89 5.46
N THR A 201 19.37 21.68 5.99
CA THR A 201 20.79 21.29 6.00
C THR A 201 21.00 20.06 6.88
N ALA A 202 20.37 19.97 8.05
CA ALA A 202 20.43 18.80 8.91
C ALA A 202 19.88 17.54 8.21
N THR A 203 18.75 17.67 7.50
CA THR A 203 18.13 16.55 6.78
C THR A 203 19.01 16.07 5.63
N LEU A 204 19.54 16.99 4.82
CA LEU A 204 20.42 16.65 3.70
C LEU A 204 21.72 16.00 4.19
N LEU A 205 22.35 16.56 5.23
CA LEU A 205 23.55 15.97 5.84
C LEU A 205 23.26 14.55 6.37
N GLY A 206 22.12 14.35 7.03
CA GLY A 206 21.71 13.03 7.50
C GLY A 206 21.57 12.01 6.36
N VAL A 207 20.99 12.42 5.22
CA VAL A 207 20.88 11.56 4.03
C VAL A 207 22.26 11.24 3.46
N PHE A 208 23.15 12.23 3.32
CA PHE A 208 24.51 12.02 2.82
C PHE A 208 25.31 11.08 3.72
N VAL A 209 25.25 11.25 5.05
CA VAL A 209 25.93 10.38 6.00
C VAL A 209 25.39 8.95 5.92
N SER A 210 24.06 8.79 5.86
CA SER A 210 23.43 7.46 5.73
C SER A 210 23.88 6.74 4.47
N PHE A 211 23.96 7.47 3.35
CA PHE A 211 24.44 6.92 2.08
C PHE A 211 25.92 6.55 2.15
N GLY A 212 26.76 7.37 2.81
CA GLY A 212 28.17 7.06 3.04
C GLY A 212 28.38 5.80 3.87
N ILE A 213 27.62 5.63 4.96
CA ILE A 213 27.66 4.40 5.78
C ILE A 213 27.24 3.18 4.96
N PHE A 214 26.19 3.30 4.15
CA PHE A 214 25.74 2.22 3.28
C PHE A 214 26.83 1.80 2.29
N LEU A 215 27.49 2.75 1.62
CA LEU A 215 28.57 2.46 0.69
C LEU A 215 29.75 1.78 1.38
N PHE A 216 30.17 2.29 2.54
CA PHE A 216 31.26 1.69 3.31
C PHE A 216 30.93 0.25 3.74
N SER A 217 29.70 0.01 4.21
CA SER A 217 29.25 -1.34 4.59
C SER A 217 29.16 -2.28 3.40
N TYR A 218 28.80 -1.79 2.21
CA TYR A 218 28.74 -2.58 0.99
C TYR A 218 30.15 -2.98 0.53
N GLU A 219 31.09 -2.03 0.53
CA GLU A 219 32.48 -2.26 0.13
C GLU A 219 33.23 -3.16 1.12
N SER A 220 32.87 -3.14 2.41
CA SER A 220 33.43 -4.05 3.41
C SER A 220 32.89 -5.50 3.33
N ASN A 221 31.79 -5.74 2.60
CA ASN A 221 31.14 -7.06 2.48
C ASN A 221 31.28 -7.67 1.07
N SER A 222 31.94 -6.97 0.15
CA SER A 222 32.35 -7.44 -1.18
C SER A 222 33.82 -7.84 -1.18
#